data_AF-A0A2V7I0H7-F1
#
_entry.id   AF-A0A2V7I0H7-F1
#
_cell.length_a   1.000
_cell.length_b   1.000
_cell.length_c   1.000
_cell.angle_alpha   90.00
_cell.angle_beta   90.00
_cell.angle_gamma   90.00
#
_symmetry.space_group_name_H-M   'P 1'
#
loop_
_entity.id
_entity.type
_entity.pdbx_description
1 polymer ?
#
loop_
_entity_poly.entity_id
_entity_poly.type
_entity_poly.pdbx_seq_one_letter_code
_entity_poly.pdbx_strand_id
1 'polypeptide(L)'
;MHGPPLAQMAGDPDSRRPREETNVTRDTPRPFPQLQHAAHREFDSWMDARHLEATLDKVRPFVMPPVSVEALVDLANVALMVLACDIPGDFVECGVWRGGTGFLMAEILRGAGVRDRKVWLLDSFEGMPPVEAIDGPRAIADANDPANPLSRHMSKAPLEDVQRTAMELGLAGHTEFVKGWFDQTLRATRDRIGPIAVLHVDCDWHASVRCCLDNLYDQVVEGGFVILDDYYGYDGCAIAVHEFLAERRLAHRIESVVGNWGGCDHNVAARFRKGKANWQWEYRLHLAREDIATVIPPGQPFILVDDGVFGDEIAAGRRATPFLERDGRYWGRPADDATAVHEVERARQSGQSFMVFTWPAFWWLDAYPRLQRYLVAGFRCVLQNDRVVVFDLRA
;
A
#
# COMPACT_ATOMS: atom_id res chain seq x y z
N MET A 1 5.60 56.42 12.37
CA MET A 1 5.95 57.34 11.26
C MET A 1 6.19 56.49 10.03
N HIS A 2 5.11 56.20 9.29
CA HIS A 2 4.78 56.79 7.98
C HIS A 2 5.65 56.24 6.83
N GLY A 3 5.09 55.28 6.09
CA GLY A 3 5.57 54.90 4.76
C GLY A 3 5.14 55.92 3.69
N PRO A 4 5.73 55.90 2.48
CA PRO A 4 5.32 56.75 1.37
C PRO A 4 4.26 56.07 0.46
N PRO A 5 3.53 56.85 -0.36
CA PRO A 5 2.13 56.59 -0.69
C PRO A 5 1.87 56.02 -2.09
N LEU A 6 0.67 55.40 -2.22
CA LEU A 6 0.00 55.02 -3.45
C LEU A 6 -0.30 56.22 -4.36
N ALA A 7 0.06 56.13 -5.64
CA ALA A 7 -0.46 57.00 -6.69
C ALA A 7 -1.64 56.31 -7.39
N GLN A 8 -2.81 56.95 -7.31
CA GLN A 8 -3.97 56.68 -8.16
C GLN A 8 -3.80 57.39 -9.51
N MET A 9 -4.15 56.73 -10.60
CA MET A 9 -4.66 57.39 -11.80
C MET A 9 -5.95 56.71 -12.25
N ALA A 10 -7.07 57.40 -12.05
CA ALA A 10 -8.26 57.31 -12.88
C ALA A 10 -8.04 58.21 -14.12
N GLY A 11 -8.53 57.97 -15.33
CA GLY A 11 -9.30 56.91 -15.98
C GLY A 11 -9.43 57.30 -17.47
N ASP A 12 -10.09 56.49 -18.31
CA ASP A 12 -10.83 57.02 -19.46
C ASP A 12 -12.00 56.08 -19.83
N PRO A 13 -13.25 56.58 -19.95
CA PRO A 13 -14.43 55.80 -20.30
C PRO A 13 -14.88 56.10 -21.73
N ASP A 14 -14.57 55.23 -22.70
CA ASP A 14 -15.44 54.86 -23.85
C ASP A 14 -14.64 54.05 -24.89
N SER A 15 -14.87 52.74 -24.95
CA SER A 15 -14.68 52.00 -26.21
C SER A 15 -15.51 50.72 -26.18
N ARG A 16 -16.73 50.81 -26.73
CA ARG A 16 -17.64 49.68 -26.91
C ARG A 16 -17.20 48.75 -28.07
N ARG A 17 -17.05 47.46 -27.73
CA ARG A 17 -17.33 46.21 -28.53
C ARG A 17 -16.40 45.89 -29.73
N PRO A 18 -16.28 44.61 -30.17
CA PRO A 18 -17.21 43.46 -30.01
C PRO A 18 -16.59 42.14 -29.50
N ARG A 19 -17.46 41.15 -29.23
CA ARG A 19 -17.14 39.77 -28.89
C ARG A 19 -16.45 39.08 -30.07
N GLU A 20 -15.35 38.38 -29.81
CA GLU A 20 -14.84 37.30 -30.67
C GLU A 20 -14.66 36.03 -29.83
N GLU A 21 -15.36 34.99 -30.27
CA GLU A 21 -15.18 33.61 -29.85
C GLU A 21 -13.84 33.12 -30.39
N THR A 22 -12.87 32.86 -29.53
CA THR A 22 -11.68 32.10 -29.91
C THR A 22 -11.82 30.66 -29.41
N ASN A 23 -12.18 29.80 -30.35
CA ASN A 23 -11.93 28.36 -30.37
C ASN A 23 -10.55 28.05 -29.78
N VAL A 24 -10.50 27.46 -28.58
CA VAL A 24 -9.31 26.75 -28.12
C VAL A 24 -9.50 25.30 -28.52
N THR A 25 -8.82 24.94 -29.61
CA THR A 25 -8.56 23.58 -30.05
C THR A 25 -8.10 22.72 -28.88
N ARG A 26 -8.84 21.63 -28.61
CA ARG A 26 -8.43 20.54 -27.72
C ARG A 26 -7.21 19.85 -28.31
N ASP A 27 -6.03 20.25 -27.85
CA ASP A 27 -4.82 19.43 -27.97
C ASP A 27 -3.90 19.73 -26.79
N THR A 28 -4.24 19.14 -25.64
CA THR A 28 -3.32 18.99 -24.51
C THR A 28 -2.97 17.51 -24.39
N PRO A 29 -1.68 17.14 -24.31
CA PRO A 29 -1.27 15.75 -24.16
C PRO A 29 -1.90 15.14 -22.91
N ARG A 30 -2.48 13.95 -23.02
CA ARG A 30 -2.92 13.19 -21.84
C ARG A 30 -1.69 12.92 -20.97
N PRO A 31 -1.64 13.38 -19.70
CA PRO A 31 -0.71 12.78 -18.77
C PRO A 31 -1.20 11.35 -18.54
N PHE A 32 -0.28 10.42 -18.35
CA PHE A 32 -0.51 8.98 -18.14
C PHE A 32 -0.64 8.15 -19.43
N PRO A 33 0.31 7.22 -19.67
CA PRO A 33 0.09 6.10 -20.59
C PRO A 33 -1.18 5.38 -20.17
N GLN A 34 -1.99 4.97 -21.16
CA GLN A 34 -3.06 4.01 -20.92
C GLN A 34 -2.40 2.73 -20.38
N LEU A 35 -2.49 2.53 -19.06
CA LEU A 35 -2.14 1.26 -18.41
C LEU A 35 -2.83 0.14 -19.20
N GLN A 36 -2.02 -0.77 -19.74
CA GLN A 36 -2.49 -1.84 -20.61
C GLN A 36 -3.39 -2.78 -19.80
N HIS A 37 -4.70 -2.67 -20.03
CA HIS A 37 -5.81 -3.35 -19.36
C HIS A 37 -5.86 -4.89 -19.51
N ALA A 38 -4.78 -5.54 -19.92
CA ALA A 38 -4.77 -6.98 -20.18
C ALA A 38 -4.47 -7.83 -18.92
N ALA A 39 -3.67 -7.33 -17.97
CA ALA A 39 -3.24 -8.11 -16.79
C ALA A 39 -4.22 -8.07 -15.61
N HIS A 40 -5.10 -7.06 -15.52
CA HIS A 40 -5.95 -6.86 -14.35
C HIS A 40 -7.11 -7.86 -14.21
N ARG A 41 -7.52 -8.55 -15.28
CA ARG A 41 -8.66 -9.49 -15.20
C ARG A 41 -8.36 -10.83 -14.52
N GLU A 42 -7.09 -11.16 -14.30
CA GLU A 42 -6.68 -12.37 -13.55
C GLU A 42 -6.24 -12.05 -12.11
N PHE A 43 -5.88 -10.80 -11.80
CA PHE A 43 -5.43 -10.35 -10.47
C PHE A 43 -6.54 -10.44 -9.40
N ASP A 44 -7.75 -9.98 -9.74
CA ASP A 44 -8.89 -9.83 -8.80
C ASP A 44 -9.57 -11.17 -8.44
N SER A 45 -9.15 -12.27 -9.06
CA SER A 45 -9.65 -13.63 -8.80
C SER A 45 -8.68 -14.46 -7.94
N TRP A 46 -7.40 -14.13 -7.92
CA TRP A 46 -6.36 -15.08 -7.49
C TRP A 46 -6.01 -14.99 -6.00
N MET A 47 -6.17 -13.85 -5.34
CA MET A 47 -5.83 -13.72 -3.91
C MET A 47 -7.04 -13.36 -3.04
N ASP A 48 -8.07 -14.23 -3.07
CA ASP A 48 -9.07 -14.24 -2.01
C ASP A 48 -8.46 -14.71 -0.68
N ALA A 49 -9.19 -14.54 0.43
CA ALA A 49 -8.70 -14.92 1.76
C ALA A 49 -8.19 -16.38 1.83
N ARG A 50 -8.75 -17.29 1.02
CA ARG A 50 -8.35 -18.70 0.99
C ARG A 50 -7.02 -18.91 0.27
N HIS A 51 -6.75 -18.16 -0.78
CA HIS A 51 -5.46 -18.21 -1.47
C HIS A 51 -4.33 -17.60 -0.64
N LEU A 52 -4.61 -16.51 0.09
CA LEU A 52 -3.65 -15.95 1.03
C LEU A 52 -3.36 -16.94 2.16
N GLU A 53 -4.38 -17.54 2.77
CA GLU A 53 -4.21 -18.58 3.80
C GLU A 53 -3.39 -19.77 3.29
N ALA A 54 -3.72 -20.30 2.11
CA ALA A 54 -2.94 -21.38 1.50
C ALA A 54 -1.50 -20.99 1.16
N THR A 55 -1.24 -19.72 0.83
CA THR A 55 0.11 -19.22 0.59
C THR A 55 0.89 -19.10 1.90
N LEU A 56 0.28 -18.56 2.94
CA LEU A 56 0.86 -18.47 4.28
C LEU A 56 1.21 -19.84 4.83
N ASP A 57 0.33 -20.83 4.68
CA ASP A 57 0.57 -22.21 5.15
C ASP A 57 1.79 -22.86 4.49
N LYS A 58 2.08 -22.55 3.22
CA LYS A 58 3.27 -23.05 2.53
C LYS A 58 4.57 -22.46 3.06
N VAL A 59 4.58 -21.17 3.38
CA VAL A 59 5.81 -20.43 3.70
C VAL A 59 6.10 -20.37 5.20
N ARG A 60 5.07 -20.43 6.06
CA ARG A 60 5.20 -20.39 7.53
C ARG A 60 6.24 -21.35 8.13
N PRO A 61 6.45 -22.58 7.62
CA PRO A 61 7.51 -23.46 8.14
C PRO A 61 8.93 -22.88 8.03
N PHE A 62 9.12 -21.87 7.17
CA PHE A 62 10.39 -21.21 6.88
C PHE A 62 10.46 -19.78 7.43
N VAL A 63 9.42 -19.36 8.15
CA VAL A 63 9.34 -18.06 8.84
C VAL A 63 9.77 -18.23 10.29
N MET A 64 10.49 -17.25 10.84
CA MET A 64 10.98 -17.34 12.21
C MET A 64 9.79 -17.37 13.20
N PRO A 65 9.72 -18.30 14.17
CA PRO A 65 8.53 -18.51 15.01
C PRO A 65 7.93 -17.29 15.75
N PRO A 66 8.67 -16.24 16.17
CA PRO A 66 8.07 -15.01 16.68
C PRO A 66 7.28 -14.22 15.63
N VAL A 67 7.54 -14.38 14.32
CA VAL A 67 6.80 -13.65 13.29
C VAL A 67 5.35 -14.11 13.26
N SER A 68 4.43 -13.17 13.47
CA SER A 68 3.01 -13.45 13.56
C SER A 68 2.34 -13.51 12.18
N VAL A 69 1.14 -14.06 12.13
CA VAL A 69 0.36 -14.11 10.89
C VAL A 69 0.00 -12.71 10.41
N GLU A 70 -0.26 -11.78 11.33
CA GLU A 70 -0.58 -10.38 11.03
C GLU A 70 0.58 -9.69 10.30
N ALA A 71 1.83 -9.96 10.71
CA ALA A 71 3.03 -9.47 10.03
C ALA A 71 3.10 -9.97 8.59
N LEU A 72 2.93 -11.28 8.40
CA LEU A 72 2.93 -11.88 7.06
C LEU A 72 1.79 -11.35 6.18
N VAL A 73 0.61 -11.13 6.75
CA VAL A 73 -0.52 -10.51 6.03
C VAL A 73 -0.19 -9.09 5.61
N ASP A 74 0.47 -8.29 6.46
CA ASP A 74 0.89 -6.95 6.06
C ASP A 74 1.97 -6.97 4.96
N LEU A 75 2.97 -7.85 5.05
CA LEU A 75 3.96 -8.04 3.97
C LEU A 75 3.26 -8.41 2.64
N ALA A 76 2.30 -9.33 2.71
CA ALA A 76 1.49 -9.70 1.55
C ALA A 76 0.69 -8.52 0.99
N ASN A 77 0.12 -7.68 1.85
CA ASN A 77 -0.59 -6.47 1.44
C ASN A 77 0.34 -5.46 0.75
N VAL A 78 1.59 -5.31 1.21
CA VAL A 78 2.58 -4.46 0.52
C VAL A 78 2.86 -5.00 -0.88
N ALA A 79 3.11 -6.30 -1.01
CA ALA A 79 3.37 -6.94 -2.30
C ALA A 79 2.18 -6.79 -3.26
N LEU A 80 0.96 -7.06 -2.77
CA LEU A 80 -0.28 -6.84 -3.49
C LEU A 80 -0.45 -5.39 -3.96
N MET A 81 -0.17 -4.43 -3.08
CA MET A 81 -0.29 -3.01 -3.40
C MET A 81 0.71 -2.59 -4.48
N VAL A 82 1.93 -3.12 -4.45
CA VAL A 82 2.93 -2.89 -5.51
C VAL A 82 2.41 -3.36 -6.86
N LEU A 83 1.78 -4.53 -6.91
CA LEU A 83 1.20 -5.07 -8.14
C LEU A 83 -0.04 -4.29 -8.58
N ALA A 84 -0.95 -3.99 -7.66
CA ALA A 84 -2.18 -3.25 -7.93
C ALA A 84 -1.94 -1.83 -8.46
N CYS A 85 -0.90 -1.16 -7.95
CA CYS A 85 -0.52 0.18 -8.35
C CYS A 85 0.52 0.23 -9.48
N ASP A 86 0.90 -0.92 -10.05
CA ASP A 86 1.93 -1.05 -11.10
C ASP A 86 3.24 -0.31 -10.77
N ILE A 87 3.69 -0.44 -9.52
CA ILE A 87 4.92 0.23 -9.04
C ILE A 87 6.11 -0.52 -9.63
N PRO A 88 6.99 0.08 -10.44
CA PRO A 88 8.06 -0.65 -11.12
C PRO A 88 9.17 -1.10 -10.16
N GLY A 89 9.84 -2.21 -10.49
CA GLY A 89 11.04 -2.66 -9.79
C GLY A 89 10.91 -4.01 -9.08
N ASP A 90 12.05 -4.56 -8.68
CA ASP A 90 12.17 -5.82 -7.98
C ASP A 90 11.87 -5.68 -6.48
N PHE A 91 11.75 -6.84 -5.83
CA PHE A 91 11.58 -6.98 -4.39
C PHE A 91 12.93 -7.40 -3.82
N VAL A 92 13.30 -6.83 -2.68
CA VAL A 92 14.62 -7.06 -2.06
C VAL A 92 14.43 -7.27 -0.57
N GLU A 93 14.97 -8.36 -0.05
CA GLU A 93 15.04 -8.68 1.37
C GLU A 93 16.51 -8.77 1.80
N CYS A 94 16.85 -8.04 2.87
CA CYS A 94 18.18 -8.02 3.46
C CYS A 94 18.14 -8.67 4.85
N GLY A 95 18.65 -9.89 4.93
CA GLY A 95 18.48 -10.83 6.04
C GLY A 95 17.25 -11.69 5.80
N VAL A 96 17.49 -12.98 5.61
CA VAL A 96 16.58 -13.92 4.93
C VAL A 96 16.31 -15.12 5.83
N TRP A 97 17.29 -15.54 6.64
CA TRP A 97 17.24 -16.79 7.40
C TRP A 97 16.82 -17.97 6.49
N ARG A 98 15.71 -18.66 6.78
CA ARG A 98 15.18 -19.78 5.99
C ARG A 98 14.33 -19.33 4.79
N GLY A 99 14.16 -18.03 4.58
CA GLY A 99 13.55 -17.43 3.40
C GLY A 99 12.03 -17.31 3.41
N GLY A 100 11.34 -17.57 4.53
CA GLY A 100 9.87 -17.61 4.55
C GLY A 100 9.18 -16.33 4.07
N THR A 101 9.64 -15.16 4.50
CA THR A 101 9.12 -13.83 4.10
C THR A 101 9.46 -13.50 2.65
N GLY A 102 10.70 -13.74 2.21
CA GLY A 102 11.09 -13.72 0.80
C GLY A 102 10.25 -14.64 -0.10
N PHE A 103 9.96 -15.86 0.36
CA PHE A 103 9.14 -16.83 -0.35
C PHE A 103 7.68 -16.43 -0.41
N LEU A 104 7.16 -15.73 0.61
CA LEU A 104 5.82 -15.14 0.56
C LEU A 104 5.73 -14.14 -0.60
N MET A 105 6.67 -13.20 -0.68
CA MET A 105 6.72 -12.24 -1.79
C MET A 105 6.84 -12.94 -3.14
N ALA A 106 7.66 -14.00 -3.24
CA ALA A 106 7.85 -14.76 -4.47
C ALA A 106 6.59 -15.58 -4.88
N GLU A 107 5.89 -16.19 -3.93
CA GLU A 107 4.60 -16.87 -4.18
C GLU A 107 3.54 -15.88 -4.71
N ILE A 108 3.52 -14.65 -4.17
CA ILE A 108 2.60 -13.59 -4.62
C ILE A 108 2.89 -13.19 -6.06
N LEU A 109 4.15 -12.93 -6.41
CA LEU A 109 4.55 -12.65 -7.79
C LEU A 109 4.18 -13.82 -8.73
N ARG A 110 4.53 -15.05 -8.34
CA ARG A 110 4.28 -16.26 -9.13
C ARG A 110 2.80 -16.47 -9.40
N GLY A 111 1.97 -16.34 -8.37
CA GLY A 111 0.54 -16.59 -8.49
C GLY A 111 -0.22 -15.47 -9.19
N ALA A 112 0.26 -14.23 -9.12
CA ALA A 112 -0.20 -13.13 -9.98
C ALA A 112 0.28 -13.26 -11.44
N GLY A 113 1.04 -14.32 -11.79
CA GLY A 113 1.55 -14.55 -13.14
C GLY A 113 2.68 -13.62 -13.57
N VAL A 114 3.28 -12.87 -12.63
CA VAL A 114 4.36 -11.92 -12.87
C VAL A 114 5.66 -12.68 -13.10
N ARG A 115 6.30 -12.47 -14.26
CA ARG A 115 7.51 -13.20 -14.68
C ARG A 115 8.72 -12.31 -14.91
N ASP A 116 8.54 -10.99 -14.87
CA ASP A 116 9.53 -9.97 -15.16
C ASP A 116 10.05 -9.28 -13.88
N ARG A 117 9.72 -9.83 -12.71
CA ARG A 117 10.19 -9.38 -11.40
C ARG A 117 10.75 -10.54 -10.59
N LYS A 118 11.70 -10.23 -9.71
CA LYS A 118 12.28 -11.17 -8.76
C LYS A 118 12.21 -10.66 -7.33
N VAL A 119 12.31 -11.60 -6.39
CA VAL A 119 12.68 -11.35 -5.00
C VAL A 119 14.17 -11.66 -4.84
N TRP A 120 14.96 -10.63 -4.55
CA TRP A 120 16.37 -10.76 -4.22
C TRP A 120 16.52 -11.02 -2.73
N LEU A 121 17.21 -12.11 -2.39
CA LEU A 121 17.41 -12.62 -1.04
C LEU A 121 18.88 -12.48 -0.69
N LEU A 122 19.22 -11.43 0.06
CA LEU A 122 20.59 -11.07 0.40
C LEU A 122 20.84 -11.41 1.86
N ASP A 123 21.79 -12.30 2.12
CA ASP A 123 22.13 -12.77 3.47
C ASP A 123 23.58 -13.25 3.50
N SER A 124 24.18 -13.30 4.70
CA SER A 124 25.45 -14.01 4.89
C SER A 124 25.29 -15.52 4.68
N PHE A 125 24.10 -16.07 4.96
CA PHE A 125 23.79 -17.49 5.14
C PHE A 125 24.66 -18.17 6.19
N GLU A 126 25.30 -17.36 7.04
CA GLU A 126 26.33 -17.75 8.00
C GLU A 126 26.04 -17.24 9.41
N GLY A 127 24.88 -16.60 9.60
CA GLY A 127 24.45 -16.02 10.87
C GLY A 127 24.66 -14.51 10.91
N MET A 128 24.66 -13.96 12.12
CA MET A 128 24.70 -12.52 12.33
C MET A 128 26.14 -11.98 12.48
N PRO A 129 26.39 -10.69 12.18
CA PRO A 129 27.63 -10.05 12.58
C PRO A 129 27.69 -9.89 14.12
N PRO A 130 28.88 -9.59 14.69
CA PRO A 130 28.97 -9.23 16.10
C PRO A 130 28.09 -8.04 16.45
N VAL A 131 27.39 -8.12 17.58
CA VAL A 131 26.60 -7.01 18.14
C VAL A 131 27.51 -5.95 18.76
N GLU A 132 27.12 -4.68 18.68
CA GLU A 132 27.84 -3.54 19.21
C GLU A 132 27.04 -2.79 20.30
N ALA A 133 27.70 -1.88 21.00
CA ALA A 133 27.06 -1.09 22.06
C ALA A 133 25.92 -0.21 21.56
N ILE A 134 25.97 0.22 20.29
CA ILE A 134 24.94 1.05 19.64
C ILE A 134 23.63 0.28 19.41
N ASP A 135 23.68 -1.05 19.36
CA ASP A 135 22.50 -1.90 19.12
C ASP A 135 21.58 -2.00 20.34
N GLY A 136 22.08 -1.57 21.50
CA GLY A 136 21.34 -1.47 22.74
C GLY A 136 21.47 -2.71 23.63
N PRO A 137 21.09 -2.58 24.91
CA PRO A 137 21.26 -3.64 25.89
C PRO A 137 20.46 -4.91 25.57
N ARG A 138 19.30 -4.77 24.92
CA ARG A 138 18.48 -5.91 24.49
C ARG A 138 19.18 -6.72 23.41
N ALA A 139 19.67 -6.07 22.35
CA ALA A 139 20.44 -6.72 21.29
C ALA A 139 21.64 -7.49 21.85
N ILE A 140 22.38 -6.87 22.79
CA ILE A 140 23.51 -7.50 23.45
C ILE A 140 23.08 -8.74 24.25
N ALA A 141 21.95 -8.68 24.96
CA ALA A 141 21.43 -9.82 25.70
C ALA A 141 21.01 -10.96 24.77
N ASP A 142 20.22 -10.65 23.73
CA ASP A 142 19.69 -11.63 22.78
C ASP A 142 20.80 -12.31 21.97
N ALA A 143 21.77 -11.53 21.46
CA ALA A 143 22.88 -12.05 20.66
C ALA A 143 23.80 -13.00 21.46
N ASN A 144 23.90 -12.81 22.78
CA ASN A 144 24.77 -13.59 23.67
C ASN A 144 24.04 -14.73 24.41
N ASP A 145 22.72 -14.83 24.30
CA ASP A 145 21.95 -15.93 24.90
C ASP A 145 21.95 -17.14 23.96
N PRO A 146 22.65 -18.24 24.29
CA PRO A 146 22.71 -19.42 23.41
C PRO A 146 21.36 -20.15 23.27
N ALA A 147 20.38 -19.86 24.13
CA ALA A 147 19.03 -20.41 24.04
C ALA A 147 18.08 -19.54 23.21
N ASN A 148 18.48 -18.32 22.86
CA ASN A 148 17.64 -17.42 22.08
C ASN A 148 17.67 -17.84 20.60
N PRO A 149 16.49 -18.05 19.96
CA PRO A 149 16.40 -18.30 18.52
C PRO A 149 17.02 -17.19 17.66
N LEU A 150 17.06 -15.96 18.18
CA LEU A 150 17.67 -14.77 17.58
C LEU A 150 19.17 -14.66 17.84
N SER A 151 19.74 -15.61 18.60
CA SER A 151 21.18 -15.60 18.84
C SER A 151 21.95 -15.82 17.55
N ARG A 152 23.16 -15.26 17.49
CA ARG A 152 24.07 -15.37 16.35
C ARG A 152 24.29 -16.81 15.85
N HIS A 153 24.14 -17.79 16.74
CA HIS A 153 24.33 -19.21 16.45
C HIS A 153 23.08 -19.89 15.87
N MET A 154 21.90 -19.41 16.21
CA MET A 154 20.61 -20.02 15.83
C MET A 154 19.99 -19.35 14.59
N SER A 155 20.29 -18.07 14.35
CA SER A 155 19.89 -17.30 13.15
C SER A 155 20.73 -17.65 11.92
N LYS A 156 21.02 -18.93 11.69
CA LYS A 156 21.81 -19.41 10.55
C LYS A 156 21.04 -20.41 9.70
N ALA A 157 21.00 -20.16 8.39
CA ALA A 157 20.47 -21.08 7.39
C ALA A 157 21.45 -21.13 6.20
N PRO A 158 22.07 -22.28 5.89
CA PRO A 158 22.96 -22.40 4.74
C PRO A 158 22.24 -22.11 3.42
N LEU A 159 22.92 -21.41 2.50
CA LEU A 159 22.36 -21.00 1.20
C LEU A 159 21.76 -22.19 0.46
N GLU A 160 22.45 -23.33 0.47
CA GLU A 160 22.06 -24.54 -0.26
C GLU A 160 20.71 -25.10 0.24
N ASP A 161 20.43 -24.96 1.54
CA ASP A 161 19.16 -25.40 2.12
C ASP A 161 18.02 -24.46 1.71
N VAL A 162 18.26 -23.14 1.76
CA VAL A 162 17.26 -22.14 1.37
C VAL A 162 16.95 -22.23 -0.14
N GLN A 163 17.98 -22.40 -0.98
CA GLN A 163 17.81 -22.65 -2.42
C GLN A 163 17.05 -23.94 -2.70
N ARG A 164 17.32 -25.02 -1.97
CA ARG A 164 16.57 -26.28 -2.09
C ARG A 164 15.10 -26.07 -1.75
N THR A 165 14.79 -25.37 -0.67
CA THR A 165 13.41 -25.01 -0.33
C THR A 165 12.74 -24.19 -1.43
N ALA A 166 13.41 -23.18 -1.99
CA ALA A 166 12.87 -22.41 -3.11
C ALA A 166 12.58 -23.28 -4.34
N MET A 167 13.43 -24.27 -4.64
CA MET A 167 13.18 -25.24 -5.71
C MET A 167 11.97 -26.14 -5.42
N GLU A 168 11.88 -26.68 -4.20
CA GLU A 168 10.77 -27.53 -3.75
C GLU A 168 9.42 -26.79 -3.79
N LEU A 169 9.41 -25.49 -3.51
CA LEU A 169 8.24 -24.62 -3.62
C LEU A 169 7.96 -24.14 -5.06
N GLY A 170 8.84 -24.43 -6.03
CA GLY A 170 8.68 -23.96 -7.41
C GLY A 170 8.96 -22.46 -7.60
N LEU A 171 9.73 -21.85 -6.69
CA LEU A 171 10.03 -20.43 -6.61
C LEU A 171 11.38 -20.04 -7.23
N ALA A 172 12.16 -21.00 -7.73
CA ALA A 172 13.48 -20.74 -8.31
C ALA A 172 13.48 -19.71 -9.45
N GLY A 173 12.37 -19.59 -10.21
CA GLY A 173 12.22 -18.58 -11.26
C GLY A 173 11.89 -17.17 -10.77
N HIS A 174 11.51 -17.01 -9.49
CA HIS A 174 11.06 -15.77 -8.87
C HIS A 174 12.01 -15.30 -7.77
N THR A 175 13.09 -16.03 -7.50
CA THR A 175 14.05 -15.75 -6.44
C THR A 175 15.46 -15.64 -7.01
N GLU A 176 16.26 -14.74 -6.44
CA GLU A 176 17.69 -14.59 -6.72
C GLU A 176 18.43 -14.46 -5.39
N PHE A 177 19.48 -15.25 -5.18
CA PHE A 177 20.17 -15.30 -3.90
C PHE A 177 21.54 -14.64 -4.00
N VAL A 178 21.90 -13.86 -2.98
CA VAL A 178 23.20 -13.20 -2.87
C VAL A 178 23.81 -13.54 -1.53
N LYS A 179 24.80 -14.44 -1.56
CA LYS A 179 25.52 -14.84 -0.36
C LYS A 179 26.70 -13.91 -0.06
N GLY A 180 26.74 -13.44 1.17
CA GLY A 180 27.88 -12.74 1.76
C GLY A 180 27.44 -11.56 2.62
N TRP A 181 28.39 -11.00 3.37
CA TRP A 181 28.16 -9.83 4.20
C TRP A 181 27.78 -8.61 3.36
N PHE A 182 26.85 -7.78 3.84
CA PHE A 182 26.28 -6.67 3.07
C PHE A 182 27.33 -5.67 2.57
N ASP A 183 28.33 -5.38 3.40
CA ASP A 183 29.45 -4.47 3.08
C ASP A 183 30.32 -4.98 1.90
N GLN A 184 30.28 -6.28 1.63
CA GLN A 184 30.99 -6.94 0.54
C GLN A 184 30.12 -7.12 -0.72
N THR A 185 28.81 -7.35 -0.55
CA THR A 185 27.94 -7.81 -1.64
C THR A 185 27.07 -6.71 -2.24
N LEU A 186 26.59 -5.74 -1.45
CA LEU A 186 25.57 -4.79 -1.91
C LEU A 186 26.06 -3.90 -3.05
N ARG A 187 27.29 -3.37 -2.96
CA ARG A 187 27.86 -2.50 -4.00
C ARG A 187 27.97 -3.18 -5.36
N ALA A 188 28.30 -4.47 -5.37
CA ALA A 188 28.45 -5.24 -6.60
C ALA A 188 27.11 -5.76 -7.14
N THR A 189 26.10 -5.90 -6.27
CA THR A 189 24.82 -6.49 -6.63
C THR A 189 23.78 -5.45 -7.02
N ARG A 190 23.81 -4.25 -6.41
CA ARG A 190 22.80 -3.21 -6.63
C ARG A 190 22.54 -2.91 -8.11
N ASP A 191 23.58 -2.83 -8.94
CA ASP A 191 23.43 -2.54 -10.38
C ASP A 191 22.69 -3.65 -11.13
N ARG A 192 22.76 -4.91 -10.64
CA ARG A 192 22.01 -6.05 -11.19
C ARG A 192 20.55 -6.06 -10.74
N ILE A 193 20.27 -5.57 -9.53
CA ILE A 193 18.90 -5.45 -8.98
C ILE A 193 18.11 -4.41 -9.79
N GLY A 194 18.73 -3.26 -10.09
CA GLY A 194 18.04 -2.18 -10.78
C GLY A 194 17.00 -1.50 -9.88
N PRO A 195 15.85 -1.02 -10.42
CA PRO A 195 14.81 -0.37 -9.64
C PRO A 195 14.19 -1.31 -8.59
N ILE A 196 13.87 -0.80 -7.39
CA ILE A 196 13.31 -1.56 -6.27
C ILE A 196 11.91 -1.04 -5.93
N ALA A 197 10.92 -1.92 -5.91
CA ALA A 197 9.55 -1.61 -5.48
C ALA A 197 9.35 -1.87 -3.98
N VAL A 198 10.00 -2.89 -3.43
CA VAL A 198 9.99 -3.22 -1.99
C VAL A 198 11.42 -3.48 -1.53
N LEU A 199 11.88 -2.71 -0.55
CA LEU A 199 13.10 -2.95 0.19
C LEU A 199 12.72 -3.35 1.63
N HIS A 200 12.82 -4.62 1.95
CA HIS A 200 12.61 -5.17 3.29
C HIS A 200 13.97 -5.35 3.98
N VAL A 201 14.20 -4.58 5.04
CA VAL A 201 15.44 -4.57 5.82
C VAL A 201 15.15 -5.30 7.14
N ASP A 202 15.68 -6.51 7.24
CA ASP A 202 15.45 -7.47 8.33
C ASP A 202 16.80 -8.03 8.79
N CYS A 203 17.61 -7.17 9.39
CA CYS A 203 19.02 -7.49 9.69
C CYS A 203 19.54 -6.91 11.01
N ASP A 204 18.61 -6.53 11.88
CA ASP A 204 18.74 -6.23 13.31
C ASP A 204 19.69 -5.09 13.68
N TRP A 205 20.97 -5.23 13.37
CA TRP A 205 22.04 -4.39 13.87
C TRP A 205 22.17 -3.09 13.08
N HIS A 206 22.55 -2.03 13.78
CA HIS A 206 22.78 -0.69 13.25
C HIS A 206 23.64 -0.71 11.99
N ALA A 207 24.80 -1.38 12.04
CA ALA A 207 25.75 -1.43 10.93
C ALA A 207 25.14 -2.10 9.69
N SER A 208 24.39 -3.19 9.87
CA SER A 208 23.69 -3.89 8.79
C SER A 208 22.60 -3.01 8.18
N VAL A 209 21.75 -2.41 9.02
CA VAL A 209 20.65 -1.53 8.59
C VAL A 209 21.19 -0.31 7.84
N ARG A 210 22.23 0.36 8.36
CA ARG A 210 22.90 1.48 7.65
C ARG A 210 23.45 1.02 6.30
N CYS A 211 24.16 -0.11 6.27
CA CYS A 211 24.74 -0.62 5.03
C CYS A 211 23.66 -0.89 3.97
N CYS A 212 22.53 -1.48 4.34
CA CYS A 212 21.40 -1.72 3.44
C CYS A 212 20.80 -0.40 2.92
N LEU A 213 20.46 0.54 3.81
CA LEU A 213 19.89 1.82 3.43
C LEU A 213 20.82 2.65 2.55
N ASP A 214 22.11 2.75 2.90
CA ASP A 214 23.10 3.54 2.15
C ASP A 214 23.35 3.00 0.74
N ASN A 215 23.21 1.70 0.52
CA ASN A 215 23.49 1.08 -0.78
C ASN A 215 22.26 0.92 -1.67
N LEU A 216 21.07 0.70 -1.10
CA LEU A 216 19.88 0.28 -1.86
C LEU A 216 18.77 1.33 -1.91
N TYR A 217 18.69 2.25 -0.95
CA TYR A 217 17.58 3.22 -0.89
C TYR A 217 17.43 4.07 -2.16
N ASP A 218 18.54 4.43 -2.80
CA ASP A 218 18.50 5.25 -4.03
C ASP A 218 17.82 4.53 -5.20
N GLN A 219 17.82 3.20 -5.19
CA GLN A 219 17.15 2.38 -6.20
C GLN A 219 15.68 2.13 -5.91
N VAL A 220 15.23 2.35 -4.66
CA VAL A 220 13.81 2.34 -4.34
C VAL A 220 13.14 3.39 -5.21
N VAL A 221 12.10 3.00 -5.94
CA VAL A 221 11.41 3.92 -6.86
C VAL A 221 10.48 4.87 -6.10
N GLU A 222 10.02 5.93 -6.76
CA GLU A 222 8.92 6.73 -6.24
C GLU A 222 7.66 5.84 -6.10
N GLY A 223 7.05 5.89 -4.93
CA GLY A 223 5.98 4.97 -4.53
C GLY A 223 6.50 3.61 -4.01
N GLY A 224 7.79 3.32 -4.02
CA GLY A 224 8.34 2.08 -3.45
C GLY A 224 8.30 2.07 -1.91
N PHE A 225 8.33 0.87 -1.33
CA PHE A 225 8.29 0.65 0.12
C PHE A 225 9.69 0.39 0.68
N VAL A 226 9.93 0.91 1.87
CA VAL A 226 11.02 0.49 2.76
C VAL A 226 10.38 -0.05 4.03
N ILE A 227 10.59 -1.34 4.30
CA ILE A 227 10.14 -2.03 5.50
C ILE A 227 11.36 -2.22 6.41
N LEU A 228 11.19 -1.97 7.69
CA LEU A 228 12.20 -1.97 8.73
C LEU A 228 11.71 -2.92 9.82
N ASP A 229 12.15 -4.17 9.76
CA ASP A 229 11.62 -5.26 10.55
C ASP A 229 11.80 -4.99 12.06
N ASP A 230 13.04 -4.67 12.42
CA ASP A 230 13.48 -4.56 13.81
C ASP A 230 13.32 -3.17 14.44
N TYR A 231 12.63 -2.24 13.79
CA TYR A 231 12.67 -0.83 14.16
C TYR A 231 12.21 -0.55 15.60
N TYR A 232 11.20 -1.28 16.10
CA TYR A 232 10.78 -1.17 17.50
C TYR A 232 11.41 -2.26 18.40
N GLY A 233 12.19 -3.17 17.82
CA GLY A 233 12.81 -4.29 18.52
C GLY A 233 14.21 -3.99 19.04
N TYR A 234 15.05 -3.36 18.21
CA TYR A 234 16.45 -3.09 18.51
C TYR A 234 16.82 -1.62 18.34
N ASP A 235 17.49 -1.05 19.35
CA ASP A 235 17.86 0.37 19.37
C ASP A 235 18.74 0.72 18.17
N GLY A 236 19.65 -0.19 17.79
CA GLY A 236 20.53 -0.01 16.64
C GLY A 236 19.78 0.20 15.33
N CYS A 237 18.70 -0.54 15.10
CA CYS A 237 17.85 -0.39 13.92
C CYS A 237 17.19 1.00 13.88
N ALA A 238 16.55 1.41 14.98
CA ALA A 238 15.92 2.73 15.09
C ALA A 238 16.93 3.88 14.90
N ILE A 239 18.09 3.80 15.57
CA ILE A 239 19.16 4.79 15.46
C ILE A 239 19.63 4.87 14.00
N ALA A 240 19.88 3.72 13.36
CA ALA A 240 20.38 3.68 11.99
C ALA A 240 19.41 4.36 11.00
N VAL A 241 18.12 4.10 11.15
CA VAL A 241 17.07 4.70 10.32
C VAL A 241 17.01 6.22 10.52
N HIS A 242 17.04 6.68 11.77
CA HIS A 242 16.99 8.11 12.06
C HIS A 242 18.23 8.86 11.59
N GLU A 243 19.42 8.28 11.73
CA GLU A 243 20.66 8.83 11.17
C GLU A 243 20.57 8.97 9.65
N PHE A 244 20.18 7.88 8.96
CA PHE A 244 20.02 7.89 7.51
C PHE A 244 19.06 8.98 7.02
N LEU A 245 17.87 9.07 7.64
CA LEU A 245 16.86 10.06 7.26
C LEU A 245 17.33 11.49 7.56
N ALA A 246 17.97 11.72 8.72
CA ALA A 246 18.44 13.03 9.13
C ALA A 246 19.59 13.54 8.24
N GLU A 247 20.60 12.70 8.00
CA GLU A 247 21.75 13.01 7.14
C GLU A 247 21.30 13.42 5.73
N ARG A 248 20.29 12.72 5.20
CA ARG A 248 19.77 12.95 3.85
C ARG A 248 18.62 13.95 3.79
N ARG A 249 18.21 14.50 4.94
CA ARG A 249 17.09 15.44 5.08
C ARG A 249 15.79 14.91 4.46
N LEU A 250 15.54 13.62 4.64
CA LEU A 250 14.35 12.94 4.13
C LEU A 250 13.20 13.06 5.12
N ALA A 251 12.05 13.51 4.63
CA ALA A 251 10.86 13.75 5.46
C ALA A 251 9.89 12.55 5.47
N HIS A 252 10.38 11.33 5.26
CA HIS A 252 9.52 10.15 5.20
C HIS A 252 8.75 9.97 6.51
N ARG A 253 7.48 9.63 6.39
CA ARG A 253 6.62 9.33 7.53
C ARG A 253 6.81 7.85 7.86
N ILE A 254 7.38 7.58 9.02
CA ILE A 254 7.53 6.23 9.54
C ILE A 254 6.18 5.82 10.12
N GLU A 255 5.65 4.72 9.61
CA GLU A 255 4.40 4.12 10.04
C GLU A 255 4.69 2.82 10.78
N SER A 256 3.96 2.61 11.87
CA SER A 256 4.02 1.38 12.64
C SER A 256 3.18 0.29 11.95
N VAL A 257 3.71 -0.92 11.86
CA VAL A 257 3.07 -2.07 11.22
C VAL A 257 2.65 -3.11 12.25
N VAL A 258 1.36 -3.42 12.30
CA VAL A 258 0.79 -4.38 13.25
C VAL A 258 1.32 -5.79 13.00
N GLY A 259 1.54 -6.54 14.08
CA GLY A 259 2.06 -7.90 14.06
C GLY A 259 3.40 -7.98 14.78
N ASN A 260 3.78 -9.19 15.17
CA ASN A 260 5.14 -9.44 15.64
C ASN A 260 5.99 -9.79 14.42
N TRP A 261 7.12 -9.11 14.21
CA TRP A 261 7.97 -9.33 13.04
C TRP A 261 9.29 -10.04 13.34
N GLY A 262 9.61 -10.32 14.60
CA GLY A 262 10.87 -11.00 14.92
C GLY A 262 11.30 -10.95 16.38
N GLY A 263 10.66 -10.14 17.23
CA GLY A 263 11.07 -9.95 18.63
C GLY A 263 10.00 -10.26 19.67
N CYS A 264 10.42 -10.65 20.87
CA CYS A 264 9.51 -10.97 21.98
C CYS A 264 8.57 -9.82 22.37
N ASP A 265 7.31 -10.17 22.62
CA ASP A 265 6.14 -9.41 23.11
C ASP A 265 5.90 -8.00 22.52
N HIS A 266 5.09 -7.96 21.45
CA HIS A 266 4.44 -6.78 20.86
C HIS A 266 5.35 -5.83 20.04
N ASN A 267 6.48 -6.31 19.53
CA ASN A 267 7.32 -5.52 18.64
C ASN A 267 6.66 -5.33 17.27
N VAL A 268 6.29 -4.07 17.02
CA VAL A 268 5.70 -3.55 15.79
C VAL A 268 6.84 -3.39 14.79
N ALA A 269 6.71 -3.78 13.52
CA ALA A 269 7.70 -3.34 12.51
C ALA A 269 7.44 -1.87 12.16
N ALA A 270 8.36 -1.25 11.42
CA ALA A 270 8.09 0.04 10.82
C ALA A 270 8.19 -0.03 9.30
N ARG A 271 7.50 0.86 8.61
CA ARG A 271 7.71 1.07 7.18
C ARG A 271 7.56 2.53 6.83
N PHE A 272 8.15 2.91 5.73
CA PHE A 272 7.84 4.17 5.07
C PHE A 272 7.86 3.99 3.57
N ARG A 273 7.16 4.87 2.86
CA ARG A 273 7.11 4.87 1.40
C ARG A 273 7.96 6.00 0.86
N LYS A 274 8.75 5.73 -0.18
CA LYS A 274 9.52 6.78 -0.86
C LYS A 274 8.55 7.61 -1.72
N GLY A 275 8.48 8.91 -1.47
CA GLY A 275 7.68 9.82 -2.29
C GLY A 275 6.37 10.28 -1.64
N LYS A 276 5.35 10.58 -2.47
CA LYS A 276 4.17 11.38 -2.11
C LYS A 276 3.42 10.88 -0.86
N ALA A 277 3.07 11.83 0.01
CA ALA A 277 2.44 11.63 1.32
C ALA A 277 0.97 11.14 1.31
N ASN A 278 0.32 11.02 0.14
CA ASN A 278 -1.13 10.85 0.05
C ASN A 278 -1.56 9.42 -0.30
N TRP A 279 -0.64 8.46 -0.34
CA TRP A 279 -0.88 7.15 -0.95
C TRP A 279 -1.89 6.25 -0.23
N GLN A 280 -2.05 6.41 1.09
CA GLN A 280 -3.08 5.68 1.86
C GLN A 280 -4.47 5.93 1.27
N TRP A 281 -4.68 7.11 0.68
CA TRP A 281 -5.89 7.48 -0.04
C TRP A 281 -6.07 6.66 -1.33
N GLU A 282 -5.03 6.57 -2.15
CA GLU A 282 -5.06 5.86 -3.43
C GLU A 282 -5.22 4.34 -3.26
N TYR A 283 -4.52 3.75 -2.28
CA TYR A 283 -4.67 2.33 -1.97
C TYR A 283 -6.06 2.02 -1.40
N ARG A 284 -6.56 2.86 -0.49
CA ARG A 284 -7.91 2.71 0.05
C ARG A 284 -8.98 2.87 -1.04
N LEU A 285 -8.75 3.74 -2.03
CA LEU A 285 -9.58 3.85 -3.23
C LEU A 285 -9.53 2.57 -4.07
N HIS A 286 -8.34 1.99 -4.30
CA HIS A 286 -8.21 0.71 -5.00
C HIS A 286 -8.99 -0.40 -4.28
N LEU A 287 -8.77 -0.59 -2.97
CA LEU A 287 -9.49 -1.61 -2.20
C LEU A 287 -11.01 -1.36 -2.18
N ALA A 288 -11.46 -0.10 -2.11
CA ALA A 288 -12.88 0.24 -2.18
C ALA A 288 -13.49 -0.13 -3.55
N ARG A 289 -12.74 0.03 -4.65
CA ARG A 289 -13.16 -0.41 -5.99
C ARG A 289 -13.34 -1.92 -6.05
N GLU A 290 -12.41 -2.68 -5.45
CA GLU A 290 -12.49 -4.14 -5.39
C GLU A 290 -13.66 -4.59 -4.53
N ASP A 291 -13.84 -4.00 -3.34
CA ASP A 291 -14.99 -4.23 -2.48
C ASP A 291 -16.33 -4.04 -3.24
N ILE A 292 -16.47 -2.93 -3.95
CA ILE A 292 -17.64 -2.66 -4.82
C ILE A 292 -17.76 -3.74 -5.89
N ALA A 293 -16.63 -4.20 -6.45
CA ALA A 293 -16.65 -5.17 -7.52
C ALA A 293 -17.13 -6.56 -7.09
N THR A 294 -16.91 -6.94 -5.83
CA THR A 294 -17.38 -8.22 -5.28
C THR A 294 -18.90 -8.32 -5.16
N VAL A 295 -19.59 -7.19 -4.96
CA VAL A 295 -21.03 -7.17 -4.65
C VAL A 295 -21.90 -6.55 -5.73
N ILE A 296 -21.36 -5.67 -6.57
CA ILE A 296 -22.07 -5.04 -7.68
C ILE A 296 -21.61 -5.68 -8.99
N PRO A 297 -22.47 -6.34 -9.77
CA PRO A 297 -22.08 -6.86 -11.08
C PRO A 297 -21.69 -5.76 -12.09
N PRO A 298 -20.82 -6.05 -13.06
CA PRO A 298 -20.50 -5.12 -14.15
C PRO A 298 -21.76 -4.59 -14.85
N GLY A 299 -21.76 -3.30 -15.19
CA GLY A 299 -22.89 -2.63 -15.85
C GLY A 299 -24.09 -2.28 -14.96
N GLN A 300 -24.15 -2.77 -13.72
CA GLN A 300 -25.21 -2.38 -12.79
C GLN A 300 -24.98 -0.94 -12.29
N PRO A 301 -26.01 -0.07 -12.37
CA PRO A 301 -25.90 1.30 -11.89
C PRO A 301 -26.05 1.36 -10.37
N PHE A 302 -25.30 2.26 -9.74
CA PHE A 302 -25.40 2.50 -8.31
C PHE A 302 -25.32 4.00 -7.97
N ILE A 303 -26.00 4.37 -6.89
CA ILE A 303 -25.90 5.69 -6.26
C ILE A 303 -24.58 5.74 -5.50
N LEU A 304 -23.74 6.73 -5.79
CA LEU A 304 -22.47 6.97 -5.10
C LEU A 304 -22.60 8.13 -4.12
N VAL A 305 -22.40 7.85 -2.83
CA VAL A 305 -22.30 8.84 -1.76
C VAL A 305 -20.83 8.99 -1.37
N ASP A 306 -20.21 10.04 -1.90
CA ASP A 306 -18.79 10.34 -1.69
C ASP A 306 -18.49 11.84 -1.58
N ASP A 307 -19.50 12.71 -1.43
CA ASP A 307 -19.34 14.18 -1.49
C ASP A 307 -18.71 14.69 -2.81
N GLY A 308 -18.80 13.92 -3.91
CA GLY A 308 -18.22 14.27 -5.20
C GLY A 308 -16.69 14.11 -5.25
N VAL A 309 -16.13 13.31 -4.34
CA VAL A 309 -14.69 13.14 -4.15
C VAL A 309 -14.04 12.26 -5.22
N PHE A 310 -14.68 11.14 -5.60
CA PHE A 310 -14.10 10.15 -6.52
C PHE A 310 -14.78 10.13 -7.88
N GLY A 311 -16.11 10.23 -7.91
CA GLY A 311 -16.88 10.13 -9.16
C GLY A 311 -16.61 8.82 -9.91
N ASP A 312 -16.19 8.90 -11.17
CA ASP A 312 -15.95 7.72 -12.02
C ASP A 312 -14.75 6.87 -11.56
N GLU A 313 -13.81 7.44 -10.79
CA GLU A 313 -12.60 6.73 -10.37
C GLU A 313 -12.89 5.52 -9.47
N ILE A 314 -13.94 5.60 -8.63
CA ILE A 314 -14.36 4.52 -7.73
C ILE A 314 -15.33 3.52 -8.39
N ALA A 315 -15.86 3.87 -9.56
CA ALA A 315 -16.93 3.11 -10.20
C ALA A 315 -16.46 1.75 -10.74
N ALA A 316 -15.15 1.54 -10.91
CA ALA A 316 -14.57 0.26 -11.35
C ALA A 316 -15.26 -0.31 -12.61
N GLY A 317 -15.56 0.56 -13.60
CA GLY A 317 -16.25 0.19 -14.84
C GLY A 317 -17.78 0.00 -14.73
N ARG A 318 -18.38 0.29 -13.57
CA ARG A 318 -19.84 0.35 -13.35
C ARG A 318 -20.35 1.78 -13.54
N ARG A 319 -21.67 1.95 -13.57
CA ARG A 319 -22.30 3.27 -13.73
C ARG A 319 -22.57 3.90 -12.36
N ALA A 320 -21.59 4.62 -11.82
CA ALA A 320 -21.78 5.42 -10.61
C ALA A 320 -22.60 6.68 -10.93
N THR A 321 -23.59 6.99 -10.11
CA THR A 321 -24.36 8.23 -10.20
C THR A 321 -24.26 8.97 -8.87
N PRO A 322 -23.73 10.21 -8.83
CA PRO A 322 -23.61 10.94 -7.57
C PRO A 322 -24.95 11.05 -6.83
N PHE A 323 -24.94 10.88 -5.52
CA PHE A 323 -26.12 11.13 -4.71
C PHE A 323 -26.43 12.63 -4.71
N LEU A 324 -27.70 12.99 -4.97
CA LEU A 324 -28.08 14.35 -5.36
C LEU A 324 -27.36 14.86 -6.60
N GLU A 325 -27.46 14.12 -7.70
CA GLU A 325 -26.94 14.61 -8.97
C GLU A 325 -27.85 15.65 -9.65
N ARG A 326 -27.22 16.54 -10.40
CA ARG A 326 -27.83 17.40 -11.41
C ARG A 326 -26.93 17.39 -12.65
N ASP A 327 -27.49 16.99 -13.79
CA ASP A 327 -26.77 16.90 -15.07
C ASP A 327 -25.49 16.03 -15.03
N GLY A 328 -25.53 14.89 -14.34
CA GLY A 328 -24.40 13.96 -14.19
C GLY A 328 -23.45 14.32 -13.06
N ARG A 329 -23.68 15.41 -12.32
CA ARG A 329 -22.72 15.97 -11.35
C ARG A 329 -23.31 16.09 -9.96
N TYR A 330 -22.48 15.86 -8.96
CA TYR A 330 -22.85 16.09 -7.56
C TYR A 330 -23.32 17.55 -7.35
N TRP A 331 -24.51 17.71 -6.76
CA TRP A 331 -25.19 19.00 -6.58
C TRP A 331 -25.28 19.44 -5.11
N GLY A 332 -24.47 18.84 -4.24
CA GLY A 332 -24.39 19.18 -2.82
C GLY A 332 -25.26 18.28 -1.94
N ARG A 333 -25.57 18.77 -0.74
CA ARG A 333 -26.20 17.99 0.33
C ARG A 333 -27.70 18.25 0.41
N PRO A 334 -28.52 17.27 0.83
CA PRO A 334 -29.95 17.49 1.01
C PRO A 334 -30.16 18.44 2.17
N ALA A 335 -31.18 19.28 2.04
CA ALA A 335 -31.56 20.24 3.08
C ALA A 335 -31.96 19.53 4.40
N ASP A 336 -32.54 18.34 4.28
CA ASP A 336 -32.98 17.53 5.41
C ASP A 336 -33.05 16.03 5.06
N ASP A 337 -33.29 15.21 6.09
CA ASP A 337 -33.53 13.77 5.98
C ASP A 337 -34.65 13.39 5.01
N ALA A 338 -35.73 14.18 4.94
CA ALA A 338 -36.88 13.87 4.11
C ALA A 338 -36.51 13.99 2.62
N THR A 339 -35.73 15.01 2.28
CA THR A 339 -35.15 15.22 0.96
C THR A 339 -34.18 14.09 0.61
N ALA A 340 -33.35 13.67 1.56
CA ALA A 340 -32.42 12.57 1.34
C ALA A 340 -33.15 11.25 0.99
N VAL A 341 -34.18 10.88 1.76
CA VAL A 341 -35.00 9.68 1.48
C VAL A 341 -35.73 9.80 0.15
N HIS A 342 -36.31 10.97 -0.16
CA HIS A 342 -36.98 11.21 -1.43
C HIS A 342 -36.04 10.98 -2.62
N GLU A 343 -34.79 11.44 -2.50
CA GLU A 343 -33.81 11.34 -3.57
C GLU A 343 -33.28 9.91 -3.76
N VAL A 344 -33.20 9.11 -2.70
CA VAL A 344 -32.97 7.66 -2.84
C VAL A 344 -34.08 7.01 -3.65
N GLU A 345 -35.35 7.27 -3.31
CA GLU A 345 -36.49 6.70 -4.05
C GLU A 345 -36.54 7.17 -5.50
N ARG A 346 -36.26 8.46 -5.76
CA ARG A 346 -36.17 9.00 -7.12
C ARG A 346 -35.10 8.27 -7.94
N ALA A 347 -33.91 8.10 -7.38
CA ALA A 347 -32.82 7.39 -8.06
C ALA A 347 -33.17 5.92 -8.28
N ARG A 348 -33.79 5.26 -7.30
CA ARG A 348 -34.25 3.87 -7.42
C ARG A 348 -35.26 3.70 -8.55
N GLN A 349 -36.25 4.59 -8.65
CA GLN A 349 -37.23 4.63 -9.74
C GLN A 349 -36.58 4.90 -11.11
N SER A 350 -35.43 5.58 -11.14
CA SER A 350 -34.63 5.78 -12.36
C SER A 350 -33.72 4.59 -12.73
N GLY A 351 -33.80 3.47 -11.99
CA GLY A 351 -33.11 2.23 -12.29
C GLY A 351 -31.82 1.98 -11.49
N GLN A 352 -31.50 2.80 -10.49
CA GLN A 352 -30.36 2.55 -9.61
C GLN A 352 -30.60 1.30 -8.76
N SER A 353 -29.67 0.36 -8.82
CA SER A 353 -29.84 -0.96 -8.19
C SER A 353 -29.13 -1.08 -6.84
N PHE A 354 -28.16 -0.21 -6.58
CA PHE A 354 -27.38 -0.22 -5.35
C PHE A 354 -27.13 1.21 -4.86
N MET A 355 -26.78 1.33 -3.58
CA MET A 355 -26.28 2.57 -2.98
C MET A 355 -24.98 2.28 -2.25
N VAL A 356 -23.94 3.05 -2.56
CA VAL A 356 -22.58 2.88 -2.04
C VAL A 356 -22.17 4.15 -1.30
N PHE A 357 -21.86 4.03 -0.02
CA PHE A 357 -21.17 5.04 0.76
C PHE A 357 -19.69 4.72 0.79
N THR A 358 -18.85 5.75 0.63
CA THR A 358 -17.39 5.63 0.69
C THR A 358 -16.87 6.26 1.98
N TRP A 359 -15.68 5.85 2.43
CA TRP A 359 -15.13 6.26 3.73
C TRP A 359 -15.07 7.78 4.01
N PRO A 360 -14.87 8.69 3.04
CA PRO A 360 -14.92 10.13 3.32
C PRO A 360 -16.33 10.61 3.64
N ALA A 361 -17.36 9.83 3.28
CA ALA A 361 -18.77 10.17 3.37
C ALA A 361 -19.56 9.28 4.36
N PHE A 362 -18.90 8.46 5.18
CA PHE A 362 -19.60 7.66 6.20
C PHE A 362 -20.41 8.50 7.19
N TRP A 363 -19.96 9.74 7.45
CA TRP A 363 -20.66 10.69 8.31
C TRP A 363 -22.09 11.01 7.83
N TRP A 364 -22.45 10.75 6.56
CA TRP A 364 -23.83 10.91 6.07
C TRP A 364 -24.82 10.02 6.83
N LEU A 365 -24.40 8.83 7.24
CA LEU A 365 -25.26 7.89 7.97
C LEU A 365 -25.61 8.43 9.36
N ASP A 366 -24.73 9.23 9.97
CA ASP A 366 -24.97 9.87 11.26
C ASP A 366 -25.71 11.20 11.12
N ALA A 367 -25.39 11.99 10.08
CA ALA A 367 -25.99 13.29 9.83
C ALA A 367 -27.45 13.22 9.37
N TYR A 368 -27.84 12.11 8.73
CA TYR A 368 -29.20 11.86 8.24
C TYR A 368 -29.78 10.57 8.86
N PRO A 369 -30.16 10.60 10.15
CA PRO A 369 -30.56 9.40 10.90
C PRO A 369 -31.89 8.78 10.44
N ARG A 370 -32.74 9.51 9.71
CA ARG A 370 -33.95 8.94 9.10
C ARG A 370 -33.61 8.28 7.77
N LEU A 371 -32.69 8.83 6.97
CA LEU A 371 -32.13 8.15 5.80
C LEU A 371 -31.51 6.82 6.22
N GLN A 372 -30.64 6.81 7.24
CA GLN A 372 -30.00 5.60 7.73
C GLN A 372 -31.05 4.55 8.15
N ARG A 373 -32.05 4.93 8.96
CA ARG A 373 -33.13 4.03 9.37
C ARG A 373 -33.93 3.49 8.19
N TYR A 374 -34.23 4.34 7.21
CA TYR A 374 -34.92 3.94 5.99
C TYR A 374 -34.10 2.91 5.19
N LEU A 375 -32.79 3.13 5.03
CA LEU A 375 -31.91 2.19 4.34
C LEU A 375 -31.80 0.85 5.07
N VAL A 376 -31.57 0.86 6.38
CA VAL A 376 -31.40 -0.34 7.20
C VAL A 376 -32.70 -1.14 7.32
N ALA A 377 -33.86 -0.47 7.38
CA ALA A 377 -35.16 -1.15 7.49
C ALA A 377 -35.68 -1.65 6.13
N GLY A 378 -35.36 -0.95 5.03
CA GLY A 378 -35.90 -1.23 3.70
C GLY A 378 -35.03 -2.10 2.82
N PHE A 379 -33.70 -2.12 3.04
CA PHE A 379 -32.75 -2.73 2.12
C PHE A 379 -31.71 -3.60 2.83
N ARG A 380 -31.22 -4.60 2.10
CA ARG A 380 -30.16 -5.48 2.58
C ARG A 380 -28.81 -4.78 2.45
N CYS A 381 -28.07 -4.64 3.55
CA CYS A 381 -26.64 -4.30 3.52
C CYS A 381 -25.86 -5.52 3.04
N VAL A 382 -25.23 -5.42 1.87
CA VAL A 382 -24.49 -6.53 1.23
C VAL A 382 -22.99 -6.49 1.49
N LEU A 383 -22.46 -5.33 1.88
CA LEU A 383 -21.08 -5.16 2.29
C LEU A 383 -20.95 -3.97 3.23
N GLN A 384 -20.22 -4.15 4.32
CA GLN A 384 -19.86 -3.07 5.23
C GLN A 384 -18.47 -3.35 5.79
N ASN A 385 -17.55 -2.42 5.57
CA ASN A 385 -16.21 -2.44 6.13
C ASN A 385 -15.74 -1.00 6.38
N ASP A 386 -14.46 -0.82 6.66
CA ASP A 386 -13.87 0.49 6.92
C ASP A 386 -13.74 1.37 5.65
N ARG A 387 -14.04 0.86 4.45
CA ARG A 387 -13.86 1.55 3.16
C ARG A 387 -15.17 1.89 2.49
N VAL A 388 -16.13 0.95 2.49
CA VAL A 388 -17.44 1.11 1.86
C VAL A 388 -18.58 0.54 2.71
N VAL A 389 -19.78 1.10 2.51
CA VAL A 389 -21.06 0.51 2.93
C VAL A 389 -21.97 0.42 1.72
N VAL A 390 -22.48 -0.79 1.41
CA VAL A 390 -23.25 -1.06 0.20
C VAL A 390 -24.62 -1.65 0.53
N PHE A 391 -25.67 -1.00 0.04
CA PHE A 391 -27.06 -1.46 0.13
C PHE A 391 -27.57 -1.93 -1.24
N ASP A 392 -28.28 -3.06 -1.25
CA ASP A 392 -29.00 -3.59 -2.42
C ASP A 392 -30.43 -3.02 -2.47
N LEU A 393 -30.70 -2.16 -3.46
CA LEU A 393 -31.96 -1.42 -3.58
C LEU A 393 -33.06 -2.14 -4.38
N ARG A 394 -32.78 -3.35 -4.88
CA ARG A 394 -33.67 -4.12 -5.76
C ARG A 394 -34.82 -4.82 -5.03
N ALA A 395 -34.96 -4.59 -3.72
CA ALA A 395 -36.03 -5.15 -2.89
C ALA A 395 -37.41 -4.53 -3.17
#